data_AF-A0A8H4M6J1-F1
#
_entry.id   AF-A0A8H4M6J1-F1
#
_cell.length_a   1.000
_cell.length_b   1.000
_cell.length_c   1.000
_cell.angle_alpha   90.00
_cell.angle_beta   90.00
_cell.angle_gamma   90.00
#
_symmetry.space_group_name_H-M   'P 1'
#
loop_
_entity.id
_entity.type
_entity.pdbx_description
1 polymer ?
#
loop_
_entity_poly.entity_id
_entity_poly.type
_entity_poly.pdbx_seq_one_letter_code
_entity_poly.pdbx_strand_id
1 'polypeptide(L)'
;MTTNQGTQSTPHKGNTYVQTRNVDVWSPPPYTPQAPAPAAHTPGSTASFTSSTGDSPYAFLREFDTIFVVDDSSSMFGSRWKEAEEALAAIAPICTRYDQDGIDIYFLNHRREATATSTGAYHNITTAADVQEIFNSVRPRGPTPYGKRLMQILTPYLRRVEKMAAAMDEDGNLRDPARFVKPVNIIAITDGVFTDDAESVIVEVAKRLDACRAVPWQVGVQFFQIGDDEGARRYLEDLDDELGHMAQENNLRDIVDTVPWKGSRGQTLSAEGILKCTMGAVHKKYDKRKAF
;
A
#
# COMPACT_ATOMS: atom_id res chain seq x y z
N MET A 1 73.02 -18.25 -54.04
CA MET A 1 73.30 -19.56 -53.40
C MET A 1 72.95 -19.35 -51.93
N THR A 2 71.93 -19.95 -51.34
CA THR A 2 71.40 -21.31 -51.42
C THR A 2 69.96 -21.31 -50.89
N THR A 3 69.20 -22.30 -51.36
CA THR A 3 67.79 -22.62 -51.09
C THR A 3 67.52 -23.22 -49.70
N ASN A 4 66.29 -23.01 -49.19
CA ASN A 4 65.48 -23.94 -48.39
C ASN A 4 64.03 -23.38 -48.43
N GLN A 5 63.02 -23.94 -49.10
CA GLN A 5 62.32 -25.24 -48.91
C GLN A 5 62.14 -25.57 -47.43
N GLY A 6 60.96 -25.39 -46.84
CA GLY A 6 59.75 -26.24 -46.92
C GLY A 6 59.46 -26.64 -45.46
N THR A 7 58.26 -26.81 -44.91
CA THR A 7 56.92 -27.12 -45.44
C THR A 7 55.90 -26.93 -44.29
N GLN A 8 54.63 -26.86 -44.71
CA GLN A 8 53.39 -26.56 -43.98
C GLN A 8 53.05 -27.44 -42.77
N SER A 9 52.32 -26.86 -41.80
CA SER A 9 51.11 -27.47 -41.20
C SER A 9 50.28 -26.45 -40.38
N THR A 10 49.02 -26.34 -40.77
CA THR A 10 47.82 -25.67 -40.20
C THR A 10 47.47 -26.05 -38.73
N PRO A 11 46.39 -25.54 -38.09
CA PRO A 11 45.82 -24.17 -38.02
C PRO A 11 45.59 -23.74 -36.55
N HIS A 12 46.03 -22.55 -36.12
CA HIS A 12 45.59 -22.00 -34.83
C HIS A 12 44.35 -21.11 -34.97
N LYS A 13 43.24 -21.65 -34.49
CA LYS A 13 41.98 -20.95 -34.22
C LYS A 13 42.25 -19.75 -33.31
N GLY A 14 42.10 -18.54 -33.85
CA GLY A 14 42.02 -17.33 -33.04
C GLY A 14 40.70 -17.31 -32.29
N ASN A 15 40.75 -17.54 -30.98
CA ASN A 15 39.64 -17.27 -30.06
C ASN A 15 39.41 -15.76 -30.02
N THR A 16 38.46 -15.28 -30.83
CA THR A 16 37.82 -13.99 -30.60
C THR A 16 36.70 -14.21 -29.60
N TYR A 17 36.95 -13.84 -28.34
CA TYR A 17 35.88 -13.66 -27.37
C TYR A 17 34.96 -12.55 -27.86
N VAL A 18 33.83 -12.93 -28.46
CA VAL A 18 32.68 -12.04 -28.60
C VAL A 18 32.10 -11.88 -27.20
N GLN A 19 32.38 -10.75 -26.56
CA GLN A 19 31.62 -10.30 -25.40
C GLN A 19 30.14 -10.20 -25.83
N THR A 20 29.34 -11.16 -25.40
CA THR A 20 27.89 -11.08 -25.41
C THR A 20 27.49 -9.83 -24.63
N ARG A 21 27.04 -8.80 -25.35
CA ARG A 21 26.31 -7.68 -24.75
C ARG A 21 25.11 -8.26 -24.00
N ASN A 22 25.00 -7.94 -22.72
CA ASN A 22 23.78 -8.12 -21.93
C ASN A 22 22.62 -7.52 -22.72
N VAL A 23 21.75 -8.37 -23.23
CA VAL A 23 20.48 -7.95 -23.81
C VAL A 23 19.53 -7.79 -22.64
N ASP A 24 19.25 -6.54 -22.28
CA ASP A 24 18.29 -6.20 -21.25
C ASP A 24 16.91 -6.71 -21.68
N VAL A 25 16.35 -7.63 -20.88
CA VAL A 25 15.05 -8.29 -21.08
C VAL A 25 13.89 -7.27 -21.11
N TRP A 26 14.15 -6.03 -20.67
CA TRP A 26 13.18 -4.93 -20.67
C TRP A 26 13.30 -3.95 -21.83
N SER A 27 14.05 -4.28 -22.88
CA SER A 27 14.06 -3.47 -24.11
C SER A 27 12.76 -3.68 -24.90
N PRO A 28 11.94 -2.64 -25.15
CA PRO A 28 10.75 -2.77 -25.99
C PRO A 28 11.15 -3.09 -27.45
N PRO A 29 10.33 -3.87 -28.20
CA PRO A 29 10.67 -4.24 -29.57
C PRO A 29 10.74 -3.01 -30.48
N PRO A 30 11.65 -2.97 -31.48
CA PRO A 30 11.74 -1.86 -32.41
C PRO A 30 10.46 -1.75 -33.26
N TYR A 31 9.74 -0.64 -33.11
CA TYR A 31 8.55 -0.33 -33.91
C TYR A 31 8.93 -0.07 -35.37
N THR A 32 8.33 -0.83 -36.29
CA THR A 32 8.30 -0.49 -37.71
C THR A 32 6.95 0.20 -37.99
N PRO A 33 6.92 1.48 -38.40
CA PRO A 33 5.64 2.15 -38.65
C PRO A 33 4.99 1.60 -39.93
N GLN A 34 3.83 0.98 -39.79
CA GLN A 34 2.96 0.58 -40.90
C GLN A 34 1.94 1.69 -41.18
N ALA A 35 1.86 2.14 -42.43
CA ALA A 35 0.99 3.24 -42.87
C ALA A 35 -0.51 2.90 -42.79
N PRO A 36 -1.42 3.88 -42.59
CA PRO A 36 -2.83 3.64 -42.33
C PRO A 36 -3.64 3.38 -43.61
N ALA A 37 -4.59 2.44 -43.54
CA ALA A 37 -5.69 2.28 -44.49
C ALA A 37 -6.99 2.92 -43.91
N PRO A 38 -7.93 3.40 -44.76
CA PRO A 38 -9.00 4.31 -44.32
C PRO A 38 -10.25 3.61 -43.75
N ALA A 39 -11.04 4.45 -43.07
CA ALA A 39 -12.08 4.20 -42.07
C ALA A 39 -13.38 3.52 -42.51
N ALA A 40 -14.08 2.92 -41.53
CA ALA A 40 -15.55 2.86 -41.47
C ALA A 40 -16.04 2.90 -40.00
N HIS A 41 -17.15 3.59 -39.79
CA HIS A 41 -17.70 4.06 -38.50
C HIS A 41 -18.65 3.06 -37.84
N THR A 42 -18.66 2.96 -36.50
CA THR A 42 -19.89 2.70 -35.69
C THR A 42 -19.68 3.14 -34.21
N PRO A 43 -20.63 3.83 -33.56
CA PRO A 43 -20.51 4.25 -32.17
C PRO A 43 -21.17 3.24 -31.20
N GLY A 44 -20.50 2.97 -30.08
CA GLY A 44 -21.08 2.30 -28.92
C GLY A 44 -20.43 0.96 -28.58
N SER A 45 -19.46 0.99 -27.66
CA SER A 45 -19.28 -0.10 -26.71
C SER A 45 -18.42 0.36 -25.55
N THR A 46 -18.98 0.24 -24.35
CA THR A 46 -18.31 0.28 -23.04
C THR A 46 -16.97 -0.44 -23.11
N ALA A 47 -15.89 0.25 -22.74
CA ALA A 47 -14.59 -0.36 -22.57
C ALA A 47 -14.64 -1.34 -21.39
N SER A 48 -14.97 -2.60 -21.69
CA SER A 48 -14.69 -3.73 -20.82
C SER A 48 -13.18 -3.83 -20.66
N PHE A 49 -12.68 -3.34 -19.52
CA PHE A 49 -11.33 -3.66 -19.06
C PHE A 49 -11.30 -5.12 -18.61
N THR A 50 -11.27 -6.04 -19.57
CA THR A 50 -10.76 -7.39 -19.33
C THR A 50 -9.24 -7.31 -19.36
N SER A 51 -8.63 -6.91 -18.24
CA SER A 51 -7.22 -7.18 -18.00
C SER A 51 -7.10 -8.57 -17.34
N SER A 52 -6.31 -9.41 -17.97
CA SER A 52 -5.86 -10.71 -17.48
C SER A 52 -5.48 -10.65 -15.99
N THR A 53 -6.06 -11.54 -15.20
CA THR A 53 -5.92 -11.65 -13.74
C THR A 53 -4.52 -12.07 -13.25
N GLY A 54 -3.49 -11.99 -14.08
CA GLY A 54 -2.11 -12.41 -13.75
C GLY A 54 -1.14 -11.29 -13.34
N ASP A 55 -1.27 -10.09 -13.93
CA ASP A 55 -0.23 -9.05 -13.85
C ASP A 55 -0.76 -7.66 -13.43
N SER A 56 -1.77 -7.62 -12.55
CA SER A 56 -2.17 -6.34 -11.96
C SER A 56 -1.15 -5.90 -10.91
N PRO A 57 -0.67 -4.64 -10.90
CA PRO A 57 0.21 -4.14 -9.85
C PRO A 57 -0.43 -4.19 -8.45
N TYR A 58 -1.75 -4.32 -8.38
CA TYR A 58 -2.56 -4.42 -7.17
C TYR A 58 -2.84 -5.87 -6.73
N ALA A 59 -2.33 -6.89 -7.45
CA ALA A 59 -2.63 -8.29 -7.14
C ALA A 59 -2.22 -8.70 -5.71
N PHE A 60 -1.18 -8.08 -5.17
CA PHE A 60 -0.68 -8.31 -3.81
C PHE A 60 -1.65 -7.84 -2.72
N LEU A 61 -2.63 -6.98 -3.03
CA LEU A 61 -3.68 -6.59 -2.07
C LEU A 61 -4.50 -7.80 -1.58
N ARG A 62 -4.51 -8.92 -2.32
CA ARG A 62 -5.11 -10.20 -1.88
C ARG A 62 -4.52 -10.74 -0.58
N GLU A 63 -3.28 -10.40 -0.28
CA GLU A 63 -2.56 -10.92 0.89
C GLU A 63 -2.87 -10.15 2.17
N PHE A 64 -3.67 -9.07 2.11
CA PHE A 64 -3.95 -8.17 3.22
C PHE A 64 -5.44 -7.99 3.45
N ASP A 65 -5.83 -7.82 4.70
CA ASP A 65 -7.10 -7.17 5.05
C ASP A 65 -6.87 -5.66 4.97
N THR A 66 -7.67 -4.95 4.17
CA THR A 66 -7.54 -3.49 4.06
C THR A 66 -8.47 -2.78 5.06
N ILE A 67 -7.89 -1.92 5.90
CA ILE A 67 -8.61 -1.15 6.90
C ILE A 67 -8.42 0.34 6.62
N PHE A 68 -9.52 1.09 6.52
CA PHE A 68 -9.47 2.54 6.51
C PHE A 68 -9.73 3.10 7.91
N VAL A 69 -8.85 3.99 8.36
CA VAL A 69 -9.05 4.77 9.59
C VAL A 69 -9.21 6.23 9.19
N VAL A 70 -10.46 6.68 9.13
CA VAL A 70 -10.84 7.99 8.64
C VAL A 70 -10.94 8.99 9.79
N ASP A 71 -10.23 10.11 9.65
CA ASP A 71 -10.40 11.26 10.50
C ASP A 71 -11.79 11.87 10.33
N ASP A 72 -12.58 11.84 11.39
CA ASP A 72 -13.87 12.53 11.53
C ASP A 72 -13.80 13.62 12.61
N SER A 73 -12.63 14.22 12.84
CA SER A 73 -12.42 15.34 13.75
C SER A 73 -13.12 16.62 13.26
N SER A 74 -13.19 17.64 14.12
CA SER A 74 -13.82 18.91 13.75
C SER A 74 -13.11 19.65 12.59
N SER A 75 -11.81 19.44 12.35
CA SER A 75 -11.08 20.09 11.24
C SER A 75 -11.57 19.62 9.87
N MET A 76 -12.08 18.39 9.81
CA MET A 76 -12.58 17.77 8.59
C MET A 76 -13.88 18.39 8.07
N PHE A 77 -14.55 19.27 8.83
CA PHE A 77 -15.86 19.82 8.43
C PHE A 77 -15.83 20.53 7.07
N GLY A 78 -16.85 20.31 6.24
CA GLY A 78 -17.00 20.96 4.94
C GLY A 78 -16.27 20.23 3.81
N SER A 79 -15.42 20.94 3.05
CA SER A 79 -14.79 20.39 1.84
C SER A 79 -13.84 19.24 2.12
N ARG A 80 -13.16 19.23 3.27
CA ARG A 80 -12.20 18.19 3.65
C ARG A 80 -12.89 16.83 3.87
N TRP A 81 -14.06 16.82 4.50
CA TRP A 81 -14.90 15.61 4.64
C TRP A 81 -15.33 15.05 3.29
N LYS A 82 -15.76 15.92 2.38
CA LYS A 82 -16.14 15.51 1.03
C LYS A 82 -14.94 14.96 0.24
N GLU A 83 -13.77 15.57 0.40
CA GLU A 83 -12.54 15.10 -0.23
C GLU A 83 -12.12 13.72 0.30
N ALA A 84 -12.28 13.45 1.60
CA ALA A 84 -12.07 12.12 2.17
C ALA A 84 -13.09 11.09 1.65
N GLU A 85 -14.36 11.46 1.47
CA GLU A 85 -15.38 10.61 0.85
C GLU A 85 -14.99 10.25 -0.59
N GLU A 86 -14.63 11.25 -1.39
CA GLU A 86 -14.19 11.08 -2.79
C GLU A 86 -12.93 10.21 -2.88
N ALA A 87 -11.99 10.40 -1.95
CA ALA A 87 -10.79 9.58 -1.87
C ALA A 87 -11.11 8.12 -1.59
N LEU A 88 -11.94 7.86 -0.59
CA LEU A 88 -12.30 6.50 -0.22
C LEU A 88 -13.14 5.81 -1.31
N ALA A 89 -14.07 6.54 -1.94
CA ALA A 89 -14.86 6.03 -3.05
C ALA A 89 -14.01 5.69 -4.29
N ALA A 90 -12.87 6.35 -4.47
CA ALA A 90 -11.92 6.04 -5.54
C ALA A 90 -11.02 4.83 -5.23
N ILE A 91 -10.58 4.66 -3.97
CA ILE A 91 -9.65 3.60 -3.57
C ILE A 91 -10.39 2.28 -3.28
N ALA A 92 -11.57 2.33 -2.64
CA ALA A 92 -12.29 1.15 -2.19
C ALA A 92 -12.54 0.11 -3.31
N PRO A 93 -13.00 0.48 -4.54
CA PRO A 93 -13.21 -0.50 -5.61
C PRO A 93 -11.95 -1.22 -6.09
N ILE A 94 -10.77 -0.63 -5.86
CA ILE A 94 -9.49 -1.26 -6.16
C ILE A 94 -9.17 -2.29 -5.07
N CYS A 95 -9.30 -1.92 -3.80
CA CYS A 95 -9.11 -2.84 -2.68
C CYS A 95 -10.09 -4.03 -2.74
N THR A 96 -11.39 -3.78 -2.89
CA THR A 96 -12.44 -4.82 -2.85
C THR A 96 -12.43 -5.75 -4.07
N ARG A 97 -11.73 -5.38 -5.16
CA ARG A 97 -11.48 -6.29 -6.29
C ARG A 97 -10.51 -7.41 -5.92
N TYR A 98 -9.61 -7.14 -4.99
CA TYR A 98 -8.55 -8.06 -4.57
C TYR A 98 -8.82 -8.63 -3.17
N ASP A 99 -9.59 -7.95 -2.33
CA ASP A 99 -10.00 -8.41 -1.00
C ASP A 99 -11.42 -9.00 -1.05
N GLN A 100 -11.58 -10.32 -0.83
CA GLN A 100 -12.84 -11.02 -1.09
C GLN A 100 -13.94 -10.72 -0.07
N ASP A 101 -13.58 -10.48 1.18
CA ASP A 101 -14.48 -10.09 2.26
C ASP A 101 -14.72 -8.57 2.34
N GLY A 102 -13.93 -7.78 1.61
CA GLY A 102 -14.13 -6.33 1.46
C GLY A 102 -13.14 -5.52 2.31
N ILE A 103 -13.51 -4.29 2.64
CA ILE A 103 -12.71 -3.40 3.49
C ILE A 103 -13.44 -3.08 4.79
N ASP A 104 -12.67 -2.77 5.83
CA ASP A 104 -13.22 -2.24 7.08
C ASP A 104 -13.00 -0.73 7.17
N ILE A 105 -13.99 0.00 7.70
CA ILE A 105 -13.92 1.45 7.90
C ILE A 105 -14.12 1.76 9.39
N TYR A 106 -13.11 2.42 9.96
CA TYR A 106 -13.10 2.94 11.32
C TYR A 106 -13.03 4.47 11.27
N PHE A 107 -13.79 5.13 12.13
CA PHE A 107 -13.64 6.57 12.38
C PHE A 107 -12.89 6.82 13.69
N LEU A 108 -12.20 7.96 13.83
CA LEU A 108 -11.50 8.30 15.06
C LEU A 108 -12.47 8.48 16.24
N ASN A 109 -13.53 9.25 16.02
CA ASN A 109 -14.49 9.68 17.04
C ASN A 109 -15.80 8.91 16.96
N HIS A 110 -16.35 8.74 15.75
CA HIS A 110 -17.60 8.02 15.55
C HIS A 110 -17.46 6.52 15.80
N ARG A 111 -18.55 5.90 16.28
CA ARG A 111 -18.65 4.46 16.50
C ARG A 111 -19.98 4.01 15.92
N ARG A 112 -19.94 3.02 15.02
CA ARG A 112 -21.16 2.40 14.49
C ARG A 112 -21.91 1.70 15.62
N GLU A 113 -23.17 2.05 15.81
CA GLU A 113 -24.01 1.54 16.92
C GLU A 113 -24.03 0.00 16.98
N ALA A 114 -24.24 -0.65 15.84
CA ALA A 114 -24.29 -2.11 15.72
C ALA A 114 -23.01 -2.84 16.17
N THR A 115 -21.88 -2.16 16.23
CA THR A 115 -20.59 -2.72 16.65
C THR A 115 -19.95 -1.90 17.79
N ALA A 116 -20.69 -0.98 18.42
CA ALA A 116 -20.14 -0.03 19.38
C ALA A 116 -19.56 -0.71 20.64
N THR A 117 -20.06 -1.88 21.00
CA THR A 117 -19.58 -2.69 22.13
C THR A 117 -18.30 -3.48 21.80
N SER A 118 -17.91 -3.56 20.53
CA SER A 118 -16.69 -4.21 20.07
C SER A 118 -15.74 -3.22 19.40
N THR A 119 -15.86 -3.03 18.08
CA THR A 119 -14.92 -2.25 17.27
C THR A 119 -15.43 -0.83 16.97
N GLY A 120 -16.74 -0.67 16.90
CA GLY A 120 -17.43 0.52 16.39
C GLY A 120 -17.17 0.78 14.90
N ALA A 121 -16.81 -0.26 14.15
CA ALA A 121 -16.45 -0.19 12.73
C ALA A 121 -17.60 -0.62 11.81
N TYR A 122 -17.43 -0.27 10.54
CA TYR A 122 -18.21 -0.78 9.42
C TYR A 122 -17.36 -1.85 8.75
N HIS A 123 -17.81 -3.10 8.77
CA HIS A 123 -17.03 -4.24 8.28
C HIS A 123 -17.51 -4.70 6.92
N ASN A 124 -16.64 -5.35 6.16
CA ASN A 124 -16.95 -6.03 4.90
C ASN A 124 -17.62 -5.13 3.85
N ILE A 125 -17.15 -3.90 3.74
CA ILE A 125 -17.66 -2.92 2.78
C ILE A 125 -17.08 -3.26 1.40
N THR A 126 -17.94 -3.39 0.40
CA THR A 126 -17.50 -3.86 -0.93
C THR A 126 -17.77 -2.85 -2.05
N THR A 127 -18.66 -1.88 -1.83
CA THR A 127 -19.11 -0.95 -2.87
C THR A 127 -18.87 0.52 -2.51
N ALA A 128 -18.68 1.35 -3.53
CA ALA A 128 -18.59 2.81 -3.35
C ALA A 128 -19.90 3.43 -2.84
N ALA A 129 -21.05 2.81 -3.14
CA ALA A 129 -22.35 3.27 -2.64
C ALA A 129 -22.45 3.10 -1.11
N ASP A 130 -21.98 1.97 -0.58
CA ASP A 130 -21.92 1.74 0.88
C ASP A 130 -21.01 2.78 1.55
N VAL A 131 -19.86 3.10 0.94
CA VAL A 131 -18.95 4.17 1.43
C VAL A 131 -19.68 5.51 1.51
N GLN A 132 -20.38 5.90 0.44
CA GLN A 132 -21.14 7.15 0.41
C GLN A 132 -22.25 7.15 1.48
N GLU A 133 -22.98 6.05 1.66
CA GLU A 133 -24.01 5.95 2.70
C GLU A 133 -23.41 6.13 4.10
N ILE A 134 -22.27 5.49 4.36
CA ILE A 134 -21.54 5.63 5.63
C ILE A 134 -21.17 7.10 5.86
N PHE A 135 -20.53 7.77 4.90
CA PHE A 135 -20.14 9.18 5.01
C PHE A 135 -21.33 10.13 5.18
N ASN A 136 -22.45 9.82 4.55
CA ASN A 136 -23.70 10.57 4.72
C ASN A 136 -24.31 10.39 6.13
N SER A 137 -24.02 9.28 6.81
CA SER A 137 -24.47 8.99 8.18
C SER A 137 -23.57 9.57 9.28
N VAL A 138 -22.31 9.90 8.96
CA VAL A 138 -21.32 10.39 9.94
C VAL A 138 -21.15 11.91 9.82
N ARG A 139 -20.87 12.58 10.93
CA ARG A 139 -20.61 14.02 10.96
C ARG A 139 -19.28 14.30 11.67
N PRO A 140 -18.37 15.07 11.03
CA PRO A 140 -17.12 15.49 11.64
C PRO A 140 -17.33 16.18 13.00
N ARG A 141 -16.62 15.73 14.03
CA ARG A 141 -16.62 16.23 15.40
C ARG A 141 -15.43 15.73 16.20
N GLY A 142 -14.97 16.54 17.14
CA GLY A 142 -14.03 16.11 18.17
C GLY A 142 -12.56 16.21 17.74
N PRO A 143 -11.65 15.61 18.52
CA PRO A 143 -10.21 15.67 18.27
C PRO A 143 -9.74 14.71 17.16
N THR A 144 -8.43 14.67 16.90
CA THR A 144 -7.76 13.76 15.95
C THR A 144 -6.91 12.71 16.69
N PRO A 145 -7.50 11.74 17.44
CA PRO A 145 -6.77 10.82 18.32
C PRO A 145 -6.33 9.53 17.62
N TYR A 146 -5.38 9.63 16.68
CA TYR A 146 -4.91 8.46 15.93
C TYR A 146 -4.22 7.43 16.80
N GLY A 147 -3.39 7.83 17.77
CA GLY A 147 -2.68 6.88 18.63
C GLY A 147 -3.65 5.97 19.39
N LYS A 148 -4.65 6.56 20.04
CA LYS A 148 -5.70 5.82 20.74
C LYS A 148 -6.48 4.92 19.80
N ARG A 149 -6.85 5.39 18.59
CA ARG A 149 -7.65 4.59 17.67
C ARG A 149 -6.85 3.43 17.07
N LEU A 150 -5.61 3.65 16.68
CA LEU A 150 -4.68 2.61 16.24
C LEU A 150 -4.48 1.56 17.32
N MET A 151 -4.25 1.97 18.58
CA MET A 151 -4.13 1.05 19.70
C MET A 151 -5.38 0.17 19.87
N GLN A 152 -6.58 0.73 19.74
CA GLN A 152 -7.85 -0.02 19.83
C GLN A 152 -7.98 -1.09 18.73
N ILE A 153 -7.51 -0.78 17.52
CA ILE A 153 -7.57 -1.68 16.35
C ILE A 153 -6.48 -2.75 16.44
N LEU A 154 -5.23 -2.33 16.67
CA LEU A 154 -4.05 -3.18 16.57
C LEU A 154 -3.83 -4.05 17.80
N THR A 155 -4.24 -3.63 19.01
CA THR A 155 -4.04 -4.45 20.22
C THR A 155 -4.69 -5.84 20.13
N PRO A 156 -6.00 -5.97 19.80
CA PRO A 156 -6.61 -7.29 19.65
C PRO A 156 -6.05 -8.05 18.44
N TYR A 157 -5.69 -7.35 17.36
CA TYR A 157 -5.04 -7.95 16.20
C TYR A 157 -3.69 -8.59 16.57
N LEU A 158 -2.80 -7.85 17.23
CA LEU A 158 -1.48 -8.32 17.66
C LEU A 158 -1.59 -9.52 18.61
N ARG A 159 -2.59 -9.55 19.50
CA ARG A 159 -2.84 -10.75 20.34
C ARG A 159 -3.16 -11.99 19.52
N ARG A 160 -3.80 -11.85 18.35
CA ARG A 160 -4.01 -12.98 17.44
C ARG A 160 -2.71 -13.37 16.74
N VAL A 161 -1.92 -12.40 16.28
CA VAL A 161 -0.60 -12.63 15.66
C VAL A 161 0.34 -13.36 16.63
N GLU A 162 0.40 -12.94 17.89
CA GLU A 162 1.20 -13.60 18.93
C GLU A 162 0.76 -15.05 19.17
N LYS A 163 -0.56 -15.31 19.15
CA LYS A 163 -1.10 -16.68 19.26
C LYS A 163 -0.81 -17.54 18.03
N MET A 164 -0.81 -16.94 16.84
CA MET A 164 -0.42 -17.60 15.59
C MET A 164 1.07 -17.98 15.66
N ALA A 165 1.94 -17.04 16.05
CA ALA A 165 3.37 -17.26 16.19
C ALA A 165 3.69 -18.38 17.21
N ALA A 166 3.01 -18.38 18.36
CA ALA A 166 3.16 -19.43 19.37
C ALA A 166 2.64 -20.81 18.93
N ALA A 167 1.86 -20.88 17.84
CA ALA A 167 1.32 -22.12 17.28
C ALA A 167 2.15 -22.68 16.11
N MET A 168 3.22 -21.99 15.71
CA MET A 168 4.16 -22.46 14.70
C MET A 168 4.97 -23.66 15.23
N ASP A 169 5.34 -24.59 14.35
CA ASP A 169 6.30 -25.64 14.66
C ASP A 169 7.76 -25.17 14.50
N GLU A 170 8.71 -26.08 14.71
CA GLU A 170 10.16 -25.80 14.64
C GLU A 170 10.60 -25.41 13.22
N ASP A 171 9.85 -25.83 12.21
CA ASP A 171 10.09 -25.50 10.80
C ASP A 171 9.40 -24.19 10.37
N GLY A 172 8.66 -23.53 11.29
CA GLY A 172 7.95 -22.28 11.04
C GLY A 172 6.60 -22.47 10.35
N ASN A 173 6.07 -23.70 10.31
CA ASN A 173 4.76 -23.98 9.73
C ASN A 173 3.66 -23.87 10.77
N LEU A 174 2.51 -23.34 10.35
CA LEU A 174 1.36 -23.21 11.23
C LEU A 174 0.66 -24.57 11.37
N ARG A 175 0.65 -25.13 12.58
CA ARG A 175 0.03 -26.43 12.87
C ARG A 175 -1.49 -26.46 12.68
N ASP A 176 -2.13 -25.32 12.93
CA ASP A 176 -3.58 -25.14 12.86
C ASP A 176 -3.89 -23.96 11.93
N PRO A 177 -4.30 -24.21 10.67
CA PRO A 177 -4.64 -23.16 9.71
C PRO A 177 -5.72 -22.19 10.22
N ALA A 178 -6.60 -22.61 11.15
CA ALA A 178 -7.63 -21.72 11.70
C ALA A 178 -7.06 -20.61 12.59
N ARG A 179 -5.78 -20.70 12.98
CA ARG A 179 -5.06 -19.65 13.72
C ARG A 179 -4.36 -18.65 12.82
N PHE A 180 -4.43 -18.82 11.49
CA PHE A 180 -3.83 -17.90 10.57
C PHE A 180 -4.41 -16.50 10.75
N VAL A 181 -3.54 -15.49 10.78
CA VAL A 181 -3.91 -14.09 10.87
C VAL A 181 -3.38 -13.39 9.63
N LYS A 182 -4.31 -13.02 8.75
CA LYS A 182 -4.00 -12.29 7.53
C LYS A 182 -3.33 -10.95 7.89
N PRO A 183 -2.22 -10.57 7.21
CA PRO A 183 -1.62 -9.25 7.32
C PRO A 183 -2.65 -8.13 7.16
N VAL A 184 -2.42 -6.98 7.79
CA VAL A 184 -3.31 -5.81 7.67
C VAL A 184 -2.59 -4.65 7.01
N ASN A 185 -3.31 -3.96 6.12
CA ASN A 185 -2.89 -2.71 5.52
C ASN A 185 -3.85 -1.60 5.97
N ILE A 186 -3.38 -0.73 6.86
CA ILE A 186 -4.17 0.38 7.40
C ILE A 186 -3.91 1.62 6.55
N ILE A 187 -4.95 2.21 5.97
CA ILE A 187 -4.90 3.50 5.28
C ILE A 187 -5.57 4.55 6.19
N ALA A 188 -4.76 5.40 6.80
CA ALA A 188 -5.15 6.43 7.75
C ALA A 188 -5.36 7.77 7.04
N ILE A 189 -6.62 8.19 6.86
CA ILE A 189 -7.01 9.40 6.11
C ILE A 189 -7.20 10.59 7.04
N THR A 190 -6.39 11.63 6.94
CA THR A 190 -6.39 12.79 7.87
C THR A 190 -6.12 14.12 7.17
N ASP A 191 -6.62 15.23 7.71
CA ASP A 191 -6.31 16.59 7.23
C ASP A 191 -5.37 17.39 8.15
N GLY A 192 -4.95 16.78 9.26
CA GLY A 192 -4.44 17.51 10.39
C GLY A 192 -3.44 16.74 11.25
N VAL A 193 -2.86 17.48 12.20
CA VAL A 193 -1.93 17.01 13.21
C VAL A 193 -2.66 16.18 14.27
N PHE A 194 -2.04 15.10 14.73
CA PHE A 194 -2.67 14.25 15.75
C PHE A 194 -2.72 14.95 17.10
N THR A 195 -3.79 14.70 17.82
CA THR A 195 -4.02 15.27 19.17
C THR A 195 -3.46 14.41 20.29
N ASP A 196 -2.92 13.23 19.95
CA ASP A 196 -2.32 12.28 20.86
C ASP A 196 -1.04 11.65 20.27
N ASP A 197 -0.35 10.87 21.08
CA ASP A 197 0.91 10.25 20.73
C ASP A 197 0.69 8.95 19.94
N ALA A 198 0.70 9.07 18.61
CA ALA A 198 0.64 7.92 17.71
C ALA A 198 2.01 7.23 17.55
N GLU A 199 3.12 7.97 17.64
CA GLU A 199 4.47 7.42 17.50
C GLU A 199 4.72 6.32 18.52
N SER A 200 4.49 6.58 19.81
CA SER A 200 4.69 5.58 20.86
C SER A 200 3.87 4.31 20.64
N VAL A 201 2.64 4.45 20.11
CA VAL A 201 1.77 3.32 19.79
C VAL A 201 2.33 2.50 18.63
N ILE A 202 2.80 3.17 17.57
CA ILE A 202 3.38 2.53 16.39
C ILE A 202 4.68 1.82 16.76
N VAL A 203 5.55 2.46 17.54
CA VAL A 203 6.79 1.86 18.06
C VAL A 203 6.50 0.62 18.89
N GLU A 204 5.48 0.66 19.76
CA GLU A 204 5.07 -0.52 20.54
C GLU A 204 4.54 -1.65 19.64
N VAL A 205 3.76 -1.33 18.61
CA VAL A 205 3.29 -2.31 17.62
C VAL A 205 4.48 -2.99 16.92
N ALA A 206 5.44 -2.20 16.42
CA ALA A 206 6.62 -2.70 15.75
C ALA A 206 7.45 -3.62 16.67
N LYS A 207 7.68 -3.21 17.92
CA LYS A 207 8.39 -4.02 18.94
C LYS A 207 7.70 -5.36 19.20
N ARG A 208 6.37 -5.37 19.33
CA ARG A 208 5.61 -6.62 19.56
C ARG A 208 5.67 -7.57 18.38
N LEU A 209 5.59 -7.03 17.15
CA LEU A 209 5.75 -7.83 15.93
C LEU A 209 7.16 -8.44 15.83
N ASP A 210 8.20 -7.69 16.17
CA ASP A 210 9.58 -8.20 16.23
C ASP A 210 9.76 -9.27 17.31
N ALA A 211 9.21 -9.05 18.51
CA ALA A 211 9.29 -10.00 19.61
C ALA A 211 8.70 -11.38 19.28
N CYS A 212 7.62 -11.42 18.48
CA CYS A 212 7.02 -12.66 18.01
C CYS A 212 7.53 -13.13 16.63
N ARG A 213 8.55 -12.47 16.07
CA ARG A 213 9.14 -12.76 14.76
C ARG A 213 8.09 -12.81 13.63
N ALA A 214 7.10 -11.93 13.68
CA ALA A 214 6.10 -11.82 12.64
C ALA A 214 6.75 -11.47 11.29
N VAL A 215 6.12 -11.88 10.18
CA VAL A 215 6.59 -11.53 8.83
C VAL A 215 6.73 -10.01 8.70
N PRO A 216 7.69 -9.49 7.90
CA PRO A 216 8.00 -8.06 7.88
C PRO A 216 6.78 -7.17 7.56
N TRP A 217 5.89 -7.64 6.68
CA TRP A 217 4.71 -6.92 6.22
C TRP A 217 3.42 -7.27 7.00
N GLN A 218 3.51 -7.87 8.20
CA GLN A 218 2.31 -8.27 8.97
C GLN A 218 1.36 -7.09 9.27
N VAL A 219 1.90 -5.88 9.41
CA VAL A 219 1.17 -4.63 9.57
C VAL A 219 1.85 -3.58 8.72
N GLY A 220 1.08 -2.85 7.92
CA GLY A 220 1.49 -1.56 7.36
C GLY A 220 0.48 -0.48 7.74
N VAL A 221 0.96 0.73 7.99
CA VAL A 221 0.16 1.92 8.26
C VAL A 221 0.56 3.01 7.26
N GLN A 222 -0.30 3.26 6.29
CA GLN A 222 -0.16 4.34 5.33
C GLN A 222 -0.90 5.58 5.85
N PHE A 223 -0.19 6.65 6.16
CA PHE A 223 -0.83 7.95 6.37
C PHE A 223 -1.14 8.61 5.04
N PHE A 224 -2.36 9.10 4.94
CA PHE A 224 -2.94 9.62 3.72
C PHE A 224 -3.54 11.01 3.95
N GLN A 225 -2.81 12.04 3.55
CA GLN A 225 -3.21 13.42 3.83
C GLN A 225 -4.29 13.92 2.87
N ILE A 226 -5.37 14.47 3.41
CA ILE A 226 -6.42 15.21 2.69
C ILE A 226 -6.21 16.72 2.85
N GLY A 227 -6.51 17.47 1.80
CA GLY A 227 -6.29 18.92 1.77
C GLY A 227 -4.82 19.28 1.50
N ASP A 228 -4.48 20.54 1.80
CA ASP A 228 -3.21 21.19 1.44
C ASP A 228 -2.53 21.88 2.63
N ASP A 229 -2.89 21.51 3.86
CA ASP A 229 -2.30 22.07 5.07
C ASP A 229 -0.81 21.69 5.18
N GLU A 230 0.07 22.69 5.07
CA GLU A 230 1.52 22.48 5.12
C GLU A 230 2.00 22.00 6.50
N GLY A 231 1.31 22.41 7.58
CA GLY A 231 1.65 22.00 8.94
C GLY A 231 1.35 20.52 9.17
N ALA A 232 0.18 20.06 8.74
CA ALA A 232 -0.20 18.66 8.75
C ALA A 232 0.74 17.82 7.87
N ARG A 233 1.09 18.32 6.68
CA ARG A 233 2.03 17.64 5.78
C ARG A 233 3.38 17.41 6.45
N ARG A 234 3.96 18.49 6.99
CA ARG A 234 5.25 18.42 7.68
C ARG A 234 5.18 17.51 8.90
N TYR A 235 4.09 17.56 9.68
CA TYR A 235 3.93 16.68 10.83
C TYR A 235 3.92 15.19 10.45
N LEU A 236 3.25 14.82 9.37
CA LEU A 236 3.23 13.43 8.89
C LEU A 236 4.57 13.00 8.29
N GLU A 237 5.24 13.90 7.55
CA GLU A 237 6.60 13.68 7.04
C GLU A 237 7.60 13.49 8.20
N ASP A 238 7.55 14.36 9.22
CA ASP A 238 8.42 14.27 10.42
C ASP A 238 8.16 12.95 11.19
N LEU A 239 6.89 12.54 11.34
CA LEU A 239 6.52 11.26 11.98
C LEU A 239 7.08 10.05 11.22
N ASP A 240 6.97 10.05 9.89
CA ASP A 240 7.49 8.99 9.02
C ASP A 240 9.02 8.91 9.08
N ASP A 241 9.69 10.07 8.98
CA ASP A 241 11.15 10.17 9.06
C ASP A 241 11.68 9.72 10.44
N GLU A 242 11.05 10.15 11.55
CA GLU A 242 11.43 9.76 12.91
C GLU A 242 11.31 8.24 13.11
N LEU A 243 10.20 7.64 12.65
CA LEU A 243 10.01 6.19 12.70
C LEU A 243 11.02 5.44 11.81
N GLY A 244 11.31 5.95 10.62
CA GLY A 244 12.34 5.41 9.72
C GLY A 244 13.74 5.49 10.32
N HIS A 245 14.07 6.58 11.01
CA HIS A 245 15.32 6.73 11.77
C HIS A 245 15.41 5.71 12.90
N MET A 246 14.34 5.52 13.68
CA MET A 246 14.29 4.50 14.73
C MET A 246 14.44 3.08 14.16
N ALA A 247 13.87 2.82 12.98
CA ALA A 247 14.03 1.54 12.29
C ALA A 247 15.50 1.23 11.96
N GLN A 248 16.27 2.25 11.58
CA GLN A 248 17.69 2.12 11.26
C GLN A 248 18.57 2.01 12.50
N GLU A 249 18.33 2.83 13.53
CA GLU A 249 19.21 2.91 14.71
C GLU A 249 18.91 1.85 15.78
N ASN A 250 17.62 1.55 16.00
CA ASN A 250 17.18 0.64 17.06
C ASN A 250 16.88 -0.78 16.55
N ASN A 251 17.17 -1.06 15.27
CA ASN A 251 16.81 -2.30 14.59
C ASN A 251 15.30 -2.62 14.75
N LEU A 252 14.49 -1.57 14.69
CA LEU A 252 13.04 -1.67 14.70
C LEU A 252 12.55 -1.94 13.27
N ARG A 253 11.50 -2.75 13.08
CA ARG A 253 10.88 -2.84 11.76
C ARG A 253 10.20 -1.53 11.35
N ASP A 254 10.34 -1.19 10.07
CA ASP A 254 9.59 -0.12 9.44
C ASP A 254 8.22 -0.64 8.98
N ILE A 255 7.16 0.06 9.39
CA ILE A 255 5.75 -0.31 9.14
C ILE A 255 4.91 0.90 8.71
N VAL A 256 5.52 2.08 8.51
CA VAL A 256 4.80 3.33 8.18
C VAL A 256 5.26 3.86 6.82
N ASP A 257 4.36 4.51 6.09
CA ASP A 257 4.68 5.35 4.93
C ASP A 257 3.67 6.51 4.91
N THR A 258 4.01 7.61 4.24
CA THR A 258 3.13 8.79 4.08
C THR A 258 2.94 9.19 2.61
N VAL A 259 1.69 9.48 2.22
CA VAL A 259 1.32 9.92 0.87
C VAL A 259 0.26 11.03 0.92
N PRO A 260 0.41 12.14 0.18
CA PRO A 260 -0.64 13.15 0.08
C PRO A 260 -1.69 12.78 -0.98
N TRP A 261 -2.96 13.17 -0.78
CA TRP A 261 -4.06 12.89 -1.72
C TRP A 261 -3.99 13.66 -3.02
N LYS A 262 -3.59 14.93 -2.93
CA LYS A 262 -3.32 15.74 -4.11
C LYS A 262 -1.83 15.80 -4.33
N GLY A 263 -1.41 15.59 -5.57
CA GLY A 263 -0.06 15.94 -5.98
C GLY A 263 0.17 17.45 -5.90
N SER A 264 1.42 17.88 -6.07
CA SER A 264 1.89 19.28 -6.02
C SER A 264 1.18 20.27 -6.96
N ARG A 265 0.19 19.83 -7.74
CA ARG A 265 -0.64 20.63 -8.67
C ARG A 265 -2.15 20.47 -8.48
N GLY A 266 -2.62 19.96 -7.33
CA GLY A 266 -4.06 19.87 -7.02
C GLY A 266 -4.83 18.82 -7.82
N GLN A 267 -4.13 17.90 -8.49
CA GLN A 267 -4.74 16.77 -9.21
C GLN A 267 -5.12 15.67 -8.22
N THR A 268 -6.25 14.99 -8.46
CA THR A 268 -6.63 13.75 -7.76
C THR A 268 -5.53 12.70 -7.90
N LEU A 269 -5.48 11.71 -7.00
CA LEU A 269 -4.47 10.64 -7.07
C LEU A 269 -4.41 10.00 -8.48
N SER A 270 -3.20 9.94 -9.02
CA SER A 270 -2.92 9.13 -10.20
C SER A 270 -3.01 7.63 -9.86
N ALA A 271 -3.05 6.75 -10.85
CA ALA A 271 -2.95 5.31 -10.59
C ALA A 271 -1.68 4.94 -9.79
N GLU A 272 -0.58 5.67 -9.98
CA GLU A 272 0.63 5.49 -9.17
C GLU A 272 0.45 5.97 -7.73
N GLY A 273 -0.25 7.09 -7.52
CA GLY A 273 -0.59 7.58 -6.18
C GLY A 273 -1.51 6.63 -5.43
N ILE A 274 -2.52 6.05 -6.10
CA ILE A 274 -3.38 5.01 -5.51
C ILE A 274 -2.57 3.75 -5.21
N LEU A 275 -1.67 3.34 -6.12
CA LEU A 275 -0.79 2.19 -5.88
C LEU A 275 0.11 2.43 -4.68
N LYS A 276 0.74 3.60 -4.55
CA LYS A 276 1.56 3.91 -3.38
C LYS A 276 0.71 3.92 -2.10
N CYS A 277 -0.43 4.61 -2.11
CA CYS A 277 -1.37 4.66 -0.98
C CYS A 277 -1.83 3.26 -0.53
N THR A 278 -1.99 2.33 -1.47
CA THR A 278 -2.46 0.98 -1.13
C THR A 278 -1.33 0.00 -0.79
N MET A 279 -0.07 0.30 -1.10
CA MET A 279 1.01 -0.69 -1.06
C MET A 279 2.31 -0.22 -0.40
N GLY A 280 2.46 1.08 -0.15
CA GLY A 280 3.69 1.71 0.33
C GLY A 280 4.21 1.07 1.61
N ALA A 281 3.38 1.09 2.65
CA ALA A 281 3.70 0.56 3.98
C ALA A 281 3.88 -0.96 4.06
N VAL A 282 3.45 -1.73 3.05
CA VAL A 282 3.50 -3.22 3.07
C VAL A 282 4.42 -3.84 2.03
N HIS A 283 4.95 -3.04 1.08
CA HIS A 283 5.76 -3.56 -0.01
C HIS A 283 6.92 -2.63 -0.40
N LYS A 284 8.14 -2.98 0.05
CA LYS A 284 9.40 -2.22 -0.07
C LYS A 284 9.74 -1.66 -1.47
N LYS A 285 9.26 -2.30 -2.55
CA LYS A 285 9.47 -1.79 -3.92
C LYS A 285 8.71 -0.48 -4.19
N TYR A 286 7.56 -0.31 -3.54
CA TYR A 286 6.67 0.83 -3.74
C TYR A 286 6.94 1.95 -2.72
N ASP A 287 7.37 1.59 -1.51
CA ASP A 287 7.97 2.49 -0.51
C ASP A 287 9.07 3.39 -1.12
N LYS A 288 10.09 2.80 -1.77
CA LYS A 288 11.22 3.54 -2.37
C LYS A 288 10.86 4.45 -3.56
N ARG A 289 9.60 4.49 -4.00
CA ARG A 289 9.16 5.40 -5.05
C ARG A 289 8.66 6.68 -4.40
N LYS A 290 9.29 7.80 -4.75
CA LYS A 290 8.72 9.11 -4.44
C LYS A 290 7.38 9.22 -5.16
N ALA A 291 6.36 9.70 -4.46
CA ALA A 291 5.02 9.88 -5.04
C ALA A 291 5.00 10.92 -6.17
N PHE A 292 6.11 11.67 -6.36
CA PHE A 292 6.29 12.74 -7.35
C PHE A 292 7.76 12.87 -7.77
#